data_AF-A0A0E1X4I3-F1
#
_entry.id   AF-A0A0E1X4I3-F1
#
_cell.length_a   1.000
_cell.length_b   1.000
_cell.length_c   1.000
_cell.angle_alpha   90.00
_cell.angle_beta   90.00
_cell.angle_gamma   90.00
#
_symmetry.space_group_name_H-M   'P 1'
#
loop_
_entity.id
_entity.type
_entity.pdbx_description
1 polymer ?
#
loop_
_entity_poly.entity_id
_entity_poly.type
_entity_poly.pdbx_seq_one_letter_code
_entity_poly.pdbx_strand_id
1 'polypeptide(L)'
;MTKHEQILDYIESLSIGSKISVRKIAKFLNVSEGTAYRAIKDADKMGMVATIDRVGTVRIEKRNRNEIEHLTFNEIVNIIDGQVLGGNKGITKMVSKFAIGAMELKDILKYIGPKTLLIVGNREDVQIEALKRGTAILITGGFKPSNKVIDFANEHDLPVLSSSYDTFLVANIINKALFNQKIRKDILIVQDIMTPLDDLSVLFDTMKIADYKRMANQTGHTRFPVVNESYKLVGIVTSREMINTKDDDEIDKVMTRNPIYVNAMSTVASCAHMMIWEGIELIPVVSSNKKTVGVINRQDVLKSMQLLGRQPQMGETINDQIAKYITMNQDGITVEVSPLLINHYGTVSKAAFVSIIEETIQYEMRKFKKGNVMIENLNIVYIKTVPIESHITVRFGILDVGRNFAKIEVNMHSQNDKVASALVICQMFDEV
;
A
#
# COMPACT_ATOMS: atom_id res chain seq x y z
N MET A 1 -30.09 14.48 -3.97
CA MET A 1 -29.52 13.44 -3.07
C MET A 1 -30.07 12.09 -3.54
N THR A 2 -29.21 11.10 -3.77
CA THR A 2 -29.68 9.77 -4.23
C THR A 2 -30.32 9.00 -3.07
N LYS A 3 -31.18 8.03 -3.39
CA LYS A 3 -31.75 7.10 -2.38
C LYS A 3 -30.66 6.36 -1.60
N HIS A 4 -29.47 6.19 -2.18
CA HIS A 4 -28.31 5.56 -1.51
C HIS A 4 -27.62 6.53 -0.53
N GLU A 5 -27.40 7.79 -0.93
CA GLU A 5 -26.83 8.84 -0.05
C GLU A 5 -27.70 9.08 1.19
N GLN A 6 -29.03 9.15 1.01
CA GLN A 6 -29.97 9.33 2.13
C GLN A 6 -29.84 8.22 3.19
N ILE A 7 -29.45 7.02 2.78
CA ILE A 7 -29.25 5.88 3.69
C ILE A 7 -27.92 6.00 4.45
N LEU A 8 -26.86 6.44 3.78
CA LEU A 8 -25.55 6.64 4.42
C LEU A 8 -25.63 7.78 5.45
N ASP A 9 -26.22 8.92 5.09
CA ASP A 9 -26.42 10.05 6.00
C ASP A 9 -27.28 9.65 7.22
N TYR A 10 -28.33 8.85 6.99
CA TYR A 10 -29.15 8.31 8.07
C TYR A 10 -28.36 7.38 8.99
N ILE A 11 -27.53 6.47 8.44
CA ILE A 11 -26.68 5.57 9.24
C ILE A 11 -25.68 6.37 10.07
N GLU A 12 -25.08 7.41 9.50
CA GLU A 12 -24.11 8.27 10.18
C GLU A 12 -24.75 8.99 11.39
N SER A 13 -26.01 9.42 11.25
CA SER A 13 -26.78 10.08 12.31
C SER A 13 -27.19 9.18 13.49
N LEU A 14 -27.09 7.85 13.36
CA LEU A 14 -27.45 6.92 14.43
C LEU A 14 -26.40 6.90 15.54
N SER A 15 -26.86 6.72 16.79
CA SER A 15 -25.97 6.50 17.93
C SER A 15 -25.20 5.17 17.80
N ILE A 16 -23.96 5.16 18.28
CA ILE A 16 -23.11 3.95 18.33
C ILE A 16 -23.84 2.85 19.12
N GLY A 17 -23.76 1.62 18.63
CA GLY A 17 -24.48 0.46 19.18
C GLY A 17 -25.90 0.26 18.60
N SER A 18 -26.42 1.22 17.83
CA SER A 18 -27.73 1.08 17.19
C SER A 18 -27.78 -0.09 16.22
N LYS A 19 -28.80 -0.95 16.35
CA LYS A 19 -29.06 -2.06 15.41
C LYS A 19 -29.56 -1.52 14.07
N ILE A 20 -28.95 -2.01 13.00
CA ILE A 20 -29.23 -1.63 11.63
C ILE A 20 -29.86 -2.84 10.91
N SER A 21 -31.02 -2.60 10.31
CA SER A 21 -31.78 -3.63 9.60
C SER A 21 -32.14 -3.14 8.21
N VAL A 22 -31.86 -3.97 7.21
CA VAL A 22 -32.21 -3.72 5.79
C VAL A 22 -33.69 -3.36 5.66
N ARG A 23 -34.58 -4.15 6.28
CA ARG A 23 -36.03 -3.93 6.23
C ARG A 23 -36.46 -2.63 6.90
N LYS A 24 -35.88 -2.32 8.07
CA LYS A 24 -36.24 -1.12 8.83
C LYS A 24 -35.84 0.15 8.09
N ILE A 25 -34.63 0.16 7.51
CA ILE A 25 -34.12 1.26 6.69
C ILE A 25 -34.93 1.40 5.39
N ALA A 26 -35.19 0.28 4.70
CA ALA A 26 -35.98 0.27 3.47
C ALA A 26 -37.37 0.88 3.67
N LYS A 27 -38.05 0.48 4.76
CA LYS A 27 -39.36 1.01 5.14
C LYS A 27 -39.32 2.50 5.55
N PHE A 28 -38.33 2.89 6.36
CA PHE A 28 -38.23 4.26 6.88
C PHE A 28 -37.91 5.29 5.79
N LEU A 29 -36.99 4.96 4.88
CA LEU A 29 -36.57 5.86 3.80
C LEU A 29 -37.32 5.65 2.49
N ASN A 30 -38.33 4.77 2.47
CA ASN A 30 -39.13 4.42 1.30
C ASN A 30 -38.27 4.04 0.06
N VAL A 31 -37.34 3.11 0.30
CA VAL A 31 -36.38 2.59 -0.69
C VAL A 31 -36.51 1.06 -0.79
N SER A 32 -36.00 0.47 -1.88
CA SER A 32 -36.00 -0.99 -2.01
C SER A 32 -35.01 -1.63 -1.02
N GLU A 33 -35.31 -2.86 -0.59
CA GLU A 33 -34.40 -3.63 0.27
C GLU A 33 -33.03 -3.83 -0.38
N GLY A 34 -32.98 -3.99 -1.71
CA GLY A 34 -31.71 -4.10 -2.46
C GLY A 34 -30.86 -2.83 -2.43
N THR A 35 -31.47 -1.65 -2.46
CA THR A 35 -30.76 -0.36 -2.31
C THR A 35 -30.27 -0.19 -0.87
N ALA A 36 -31.09 -0.54 0.12
CA ALA A 36 -30.70 -0.51 1.54
C ALA A 36 -29.57 -1.49 1.86
N TYR A 37 -29.63 -2.72 1.34
CA TYR A 37 -28.58 -3.71 1.52
C TYR A 37 -27.23 -3.25 0.97
N ARG A 38 -27.24 -2.67 -0.25
CA ARG A 38 -26.02 -2.13 -0.87
C ARG A 38 -25.43 -0.98 -0.05
N ALA A 39 -26.27 -0.05 0.41
CA ALA A 39 -25.84 1.07 1.25
C ALA A 39 -25.26 0.60 2.60
N ILE A 40 -25.87 -0.40 3.25
CA ILE A 40 -25.35 -0.98 4.49
C ILE A 40 -24.00 -1.66 4.25
N LYS A 41 -23.84 -2.37 3.13
CA LYS A 41 -22.58 -3.01 2.76
C LYS A 41 -21.46 -2.00 2.46
N ASP A 42 -21.81 -0.86 1.87
CA ASP A 42 -20.85 0.21 1.64
C ASP A 42 -20.52 0.97 2.93
N ALA A 43 -21.49 1.14 3.84
CA ALA A 43 -21.27 1.67 5.19
C ALA A 43 -20.35 0.76 6.03
N ASP A 44 -20.42 -0.56 5.84
CA ASP A 44 -19.53 -1.55 6.47
C ASP A 44 -18.08 -1.37 5.98
N LYS A 45 -17.89 -1.24 4.66
CA LYS A 45 -16.57 -0.91 4.08
C LYS A 45 -16.01 0.42 4.55
N MET A 46 -16.87 1.41 4.80
CA MET A 46 -16.50 2.72 5.35
C MET A 46 -16.25 2.70 6.86
N GLY A 47 -16.42 1.54 7.53
CA GLY A 47 -16.22 1.38 8.96
C GLY A 47 -17.27 2.10 9.82
N MET A 48 -18.44 2.40 9.26
CA MET A 48 -19.55 3.02 10.00
C MET A 48 -20.36 1.97 10.78
N VAL A 49 -20.43 0.75 10.26
CA VAL A 49 -21.20 -0.36 10.82
C VAL A 49 -20.37 -1.64 10.81
N ALA A 50 -20.72 -2.62 11.63
CA ALA A 50 -20.13 -3.95 11.59
C ALA A 50 -21.21 -5.02 11.75
N THR A 51 -21.06 -6.13 11.03
CA THR A 51 -21.93 -7.29 11.18
C THR A 51 -21.36 -8.25 12.22
N ILE A 52 -22.11 -8.47 13.30
CA ILE A 52 -21.72 -9.34 14.40
C ILE A 52 -22.60 -10.59 14.38
N ASP A 53 -21.95 -11.76 14.44
CA ASP A 53 -22.64 -13.05 14.48
C ASP A 53 -23.69 -13.09 15.60
N ARG A 54 -24.90 -13.55 15.26
CA ARG A 54 -26.08 -13.65 16.15
C ARG A 54 -26.66 -12.33 16.67
N VAL A 55 -26.04 -11.18 16.42
CA VAL A 55 -26.52 -9.86 16.86
C VAL A 55 -27.08 -9.04 15.69
N GLY A 56 -26.51 -9.21 14.49
CA GLY A 56 -26.84 -8.46 13.28
C GLY A 56 -25.87 -7.28 13.04
N THR A 57 -26.19 -6.42 12.08
CA THR A 57 -25.39 -5.24 11.78
C THR A 57 -25.64 -4.13 12.81
N VAL A 58 -24.59 -3.55 13.37
CA VAL A 58 -24.66 -2.48 14.37
C VAL A 58 -23.80 -1.29 13.98
N ARG A 59 -24.22 -0.08 14.37
CA ARG A 59 -23.42 1.14 14.26
C ARG A 59 -22.19 1.02 15.18
N ILE A 60 -20.99 1.20 14.63
CA ILE A 60 -19.74 1.19 15.41
C ILE A 60 -19.08 2.55 15.35
N GLU A 61 -18.24 2.88 16.33
CA GLU A 61 -17.41 4.08 16.22
C GLU A 61 -16.50 3.98 14.99
N LYS A 62 -16.42 5.07 14.21
CA LYS A 62 -15.53 5.14 13.06
C LYS A 62 -14.10 5.10 13.62
N ARG A 63 -13.44 3.94 13.54
CA ARG A 63 -12.09 3.76 14.09
C ARG A 63 -11.17 4.82 13.48
N ASN A 64 -10.62 5.69 14.31
CA ASN A 64 -9.53 6.55 13.91
C ASN A 64 -8.35 5.65 13.54
N ARG A 65 -7.82 5.82 12.32
CA ARG A 65 -6.77 4.98 11.73
C ARG A 65 -5.50 4.93 12.61
N ASN A 66 -5.31 5.92 13.47
CA ASN A 66 -4.19 6.05 14.42
C ASN A 66 -4.24 5.03 15.58
N GLU A 67 -5.39 4.48 15.96
CA GLU A 67 -5.48 3.53 17.09
C GLU A 67 -5.06 2.10 16.73
N ILE A 68 -4.84 1.81 15.44
CA ILE A 68 -4.55 0.46 14.92
C ILE A 68 -3.03 0.22 14.80
N GLU A 69 -2.17 1.06 15.37
CA GLU A 69 -0.70 0.93 15.23
C GLU A 69 -0.09 -0.22 16.05
N HIS A 70 -0.81 -0.77 17.02
CA HIS A 70 -0.25 -1.69 18.02
C HIS A 70 -0.88 -3.08 17.98
N LEU A 71 -0.03 -4.12 17.98
CA LEU A 71 -0.45 -5.52 18.16
C LEU A 71 -0.93 -5.74 19.60
N THR A 72 -1.95 -6.58 19.76
CA THR A 72 -2.30 -7.14 21.07
C THR A 72 -1.41 -8.35 21.40
N PHE A 73 -1.26 -8.68 22.68
CA PHE A 73 -0.54 -9.90 23.07
C PHE A 73 -1.17 -11.16 22.47
N ASN A 74 -2.49 -11.21 22.36
CA ASN A 74 -3.22 -12.33 21.76
C ASN A 74 -2.87 -12.53 20.26
N GLU A 75 -2.74 -11.44 19.50
CA GLU A 75 -2.28 -11.53 18.11
C GLU A 75 -0.86 -12.05 18.03
N ILE A 76 0.02 -11.63 18.94
CA ILE A 76 1.41 -12.11 18.99
C ILE A 76 1.45 -13.61 19.27
N VAL A 77 0.62 -14.13 20.19
CA VAL A 77 0.51 -15.57 20.46
C VAL A 77 0.17 -16.34 19.19
N ASN A 78 -0.81 -15.87 18.41
CA ASN A 78 -1.20 -16.50 17.15
C ASN A 78 -0.09 -16.42 16.09
N ILE A 79 0.69 -15.34 16.07
CA ILE A 79 1.78 -15.13 15.10
C ILE A 79 2.93 -16.11 15.33
N ILE A 80 3.23 -16.44 16.59
CA ILE A 80 4.39 -17.26 16.97
C ILE A 80 4.01 -18.72 17.27
N ASP A 81 2.78 -19.14 16.96
CA ASP A 81 2.18 -20.42 17.37
C ASP A 81 2.43 -20.74 18.86
N GLY A 82 2.26 -19.71 19.69
CA GLY A 82 2.60 -19.73 21.11
C GLY A 82 1.48 -20.19 22.03
N GLN A 83 1.77 -20.19 23.33
CA GLN A 83 0.81 -20.46 24.39
C GLN A 83 0.84 -19.36 25.44
N VAL A 84 -0.31 -19.13 26.08
CA VAL A 84 -0.42 -18.24 27.25
C VAL A 84 -0.29 -19.12 28.50
N LEU A 85 0.75 -18.87 29.29
CA LEU A 85 1.04 -19.62 30.52
C LEU A 85 0.55 -18.91 31.79
N GLY A 86 0.33 -17.59 31.72
CA GLY A 86 -0.15 -16.77 32.84
C GLY A 86 -0.62 -15.39 32.38
N GLY A 87 -1.33 -14.68 33.25
CA GLY A 87 -1.81 -13.32 33.00
C GLY A 87 -2.87 -13.22 31.91
N ASN A 88 -3.74 -14.23 31.77
CA ASN A 88 -4.70 -14.35 30.66
C ASN A 88 -5.62 -13.12 30.50
N LYS A 89 -5.95 -12.43 31.60
CA LYS A 89 -6.74 -11.19 31.57
C LYS A 89 -6.04 -10.03 30.85
N GLY A 90 -4.71 -10.08 30.71
CA GLY A 90 -3.91 -9.06 30.05
C GLY A 90 -3.73 -9.24 28.54
N ILE A 91 -4.20 -10.34 27.93
CA ILE A 91 -3.85 -10.69 26.54
C ILE A 91 -4.43 -9.73 25.49
N THR A 92 -5.49 -9.00 25.83
CA THR A 92 -6.12 -8.00 24.95
C THR A 92 -5.43 -6.64 25.02
N LYS A 93 -4.46 -6.45 25.93
CA LYS A 93 -3.68 -5.22 26.04
C LYS A 93 -2.75 -5.08 24.82
N MET A 94 -2.49 -3.83 24.45
CA MET A 94 -1.62 -3.48 23.32
C MET A 94 -0.13 -3.49 23.68
N VAL A 95 0.70 -3.86 22.70
CA VAL A 95 2.15 -3.88 22.75
C VAL A 95 2.71 -2.75 21.91
N SER A 96 3.55 -1.92 22.52
CA SER A 96 4.17 -0.75 21.86
C SER A 96 5.68 -0.90 21.68
N LYS A 97 6.34 -1.71 22.51
CA LYS A 97 7.79 -1.90 22.51
C LYS A 97 8.13 -3.38 22.59
N PHE A 98 9.21 -3.76 21.92
CA PHE A 98 9.78 -5.10 21.95
C PHE A 98 11.23 -5.00 22.43
N ALA A 99 11.62 -5.90 23.31
CA ALA A 99 12.99 -6.01 23.81
C ALA A 99 13.45 -7.47 23.79
N ILE A 100 14.74 -7.70 23.55
CA ILE A 100 15.34 -9.05 23.58
C ILE A 100 16.29 -9.14 24.76
N GLY A 101 16.05 -10.10 25.64
CA GLY A 101 16.84 -10.35 26.83
C GLY A 101 18.07 -11.20 26.61
N ALA A 102 19.04 -10.64 25.89
CA ALA A 102 20.36 -11.25 25.67
C ALA A 102 21.44 -10.75 26.65
N MET A 103 21.15 -9.68 27.41
CA MET A 103 22.12 -8.99 28.27
C MET A 103 22.00 -9.38 29.76
N GLU A 104 22.95 -8.96 30.58
CA GLU A 104 22.85 -9.06 32.04
C GLU A 104 21.68 -8.24 32.58
N LEU A 105 21.22 -8.61 33.80
CA LEU A 105 20.02 -8.02 34.39
C LEU A 105 20.12 -6.50 34.50
N LYS A 106 21.28 -5.95 34.88
CA LYS A 106 21.45 -4.50 35.08
C LYS A 106 21.20 -3.68 33.81
N ASP A 107 21.58 -4.22 32.65
CA ASP A 107 21.47 -3.51 31.38
C ASP A 107 20.09 -3.64 30.75
N ILE A 108 19.43 -4.78 30.95
CA ILE A 108 18.08 -5.00 30.40
C ILE A 108 17.03 -4.08 31.04
N LEU A 109 17.27 -3.59 32.27
CA LEU A 109 16.35 -2.68 32.98
C LEU A 109 16.04 -1.40 32.19
N LYS A 110 16.94 -0.99 31.29
CA LYS A 110 16.79 0.20 30.45
C LYS A 110 15.74 0.03 29.34
N TYR A 111 15.38 -1.21 29.01
CA TYR A 111 14.53 -1.56 27.86
C TYR A 111 13.18 -2.15 28.26
N ILE A 112 12.91 -2.29 29.56
CA ILE A 112 11.68 -2.88 30.10
C ILE A 112 10.79 -1.80 30.74
N GLY A 113 9.48 -1.99 30.67
CA GLY A 113 8.47 -1.09 31.22
C GLY A 113 7.06 -1.42 30.72
N PRO A 114 6.06 -0.59 31.05
CA PRO A 114 4.68 -0.79 30.60
C PRO A 114 4.56 -0.89 29.07
N LYS A 115 3.57 -1.65 28.59
CA LYS A 115 3.29 -1.87 27.15
C LYS A 115 4.49 -2.43 26.36
N THR A 116 5.37 -3.16 27.03
CA THR A 116 6.55 -3.80 26.44
C THR A 116 6.38 -5.31 26.48
N LEU A 117 6.78 -5.99 25.40
CA LEU A 117 6.98 -7.43 25.37
C LEU A 117 8.48 -7.74 25.39
N LEU A 118 8.93 -8.41 26.45
CA LEU A 118 10.31 -8.87 26.57
C LEU A 118 10.43 -10.33 26.11
N ILE A 119 11.25 -10.57 25.09
CA ILE A 119 11.60 -11.91 24.60
C ILE A 119 12.81 -12.42 25.41
N VAL A 120 12.64 -13.48 26.18
CA VAL A 120 13.65 -13.96 27.14
C VAL A 120 13.72 -15.48 27.16
N GLY A 121 14.89 -16.03 27.52
CA GLY A 121 15.07 -17.47 27.76
C GLY A 121 14.63 -17.90 29.16
N ASN A 122 15.33 -18.88 29.73
CA ASN A 122 15.03 -19.51 31.03
C ASN A 122 15.56 -18.76 32.27
N ARG A 123 15.80 -17.45 32.17
CA ARG A 123 16.35 -16.63 33.27
C ARG A 123 15.23 -16.09 34.17
N GLU A 124 14.93 -16.83 35.24
CA GLU A 124 13.86 -16.49 36.20
C GLU A 124 14.06 -15.10 36.83
N ASP A 125 15.30 -14.71 37.15
CA ASP A 125 15.65 -13.39 37.69
C ASP A 125 15.19 -12.25 36.77
N VAL A 126 15.43 -12.39 35.47
CA VAL A 126 15.01 -11.43 34.44
C VAL A 126 13.49 -11.46 34.25
N GLN A 127 12.88 -12.65 34.22
CA GLN A 127 11.44 -12.81 34.04
C GLN A 127 10.65 -12.10 35.15
N ILE A 128 11.01 -12.33 36.42
CA ILE A 128 10.36 -11.69 37.57
C ILE A 128 10.56 -10.17 37.55
N GLU A 129 11.79 -9.70 37.31
CA GLU A 129 12.08 -8.26 37.34
C GLU A 129 11.37 -7.50 36.20
N ALA A 130 11.21 -8.12 35.04
CA ALA A 130 10.40 -7.59 33.95
C ALA A 130 8.92 -7.45 34.35
N LEU A 131 8.32 -8.51 34.92
CA LEU A 131 6.93 -8.48 35.36
C LEU A 131 6.69 -7.41 36.43
N LYS A 132 7.59 -7.26 37.41
CA LYS A 132 7.51 -6.20 38.44
C LYS A 132 7.45 -4.79 37.87
N ARG A 133 7.97 -4.58 36.65
CA ARG A 133 7.97 -3.28 35.95
C ARG A 133 6.83 -3.16 34.93
N GLY A 134 5.85 -4.05 34.98
CA GLY A 134 4.70 -4.02 34.07
C GLY A 134 5.01 -4.50 32.66
N THR A 135 6.11 -5.24 32.47
CA THR A 135 6.51 -5.81 31.18
C THR A 135 5.93 -7.21 31.06
N ALA A 136 5.24 -7.48 29.96
CA ALA A 136 4.86 -8.85 29.62
C ALA A 136 6.09 -9.60 29.09
N ILE A 137 6.12 -10.91 29.26
CA ILE A 137 7.27 -11.73 28.87
C ILE A 137 6.85 -12.80 27.86
N LEU A 138 7.74 -13.09 26.91
CA LEU A 138 7.66 -14.20 25.98
C LEU A 138 8.89 -15.08 26.17
N ILE A 139 8.65 -16.30 26.63
CA ILE A 139 9.67 -17.30 26.91
C ILE A 139 9.91 -18.15 25.66
N THR A 140 11.12 -18.13 25.14
CA THR A 140 11.52 -18.85 23.92
C THR A 140 12.26 -20.15 24.24
N GLY A 141 12.41 -21.03 23.25
CA GLY A 141 13.12 -22.30 23.39
C GLY A 141 12.34 -23.40 24.14
N GLY A 142 11.03 -23.23 24.31
CA GLY A 142 10.17 -24.23 24.94
C GLY A 142 10.35 -24.38 26.47
N PHE A 143 11.06 -23.45 27.11
CA PHE A 143 11.20 -23.45 28.56
C PHE A 143 9.90 -23.09 29.27
N LYS A 144 9.67 -23.73 30.42
CA LYS A 144 8.56 -23.39 31.30
C LYS A 144 9.02 -22.42 32.39
N PRO A 145 8.24 -21.36 32.68
CA PRO A 145 8.49 -20.51 33.83
C PRO A 145 8.23 -21.26 35.13
N SER A 146 8.75 -20.75 36.24
CA SER A 146 8.39 -21.23 37.56
C SER A 146 6.97 -20.82 37.94
N ASN A 147 6.37 -21.51 38.92
CA ASN A 147 5.05 -21.13 39.45
C ASN A 147 5.05 -19.69 40.00
N LYS A 148 6.17 -19.25 40.60
CA LYS A 148 6.30 -17.87 41.12
C LYS A 148 6.09 -16.82 40.03
N VAL A 149 6.61 -17.06 38.83
CA VAL A 149 6.43 -16.17 37.66
C VAL A 149 4.98 -16.17 37.21
N ILE A 150 4.34 -17.34 37.12
CA ILE A 150 2.95 -17.50 36.70
C ILE A 150 1.99 -16.81 37.69
N ASP A 151 2.18 -17.05 38.98
CA ASP A 151 1.34 -16.50 40.04
C ASP A 151 1.42 -14.97 40.06
N PHE A 152 2.63 -14.41 39.97
CA PHE A 152 2.83 -12.97 39.90
C PHE A 152 2.16 -12.35 38.67
N ALA A 153 2.30 -13.00 37.52
CA ALA A 153 1.69 -12.59 36.27
C ALA A 153 0.15 -12.61 36.31
N ASN A 154 -0.44 -13.62 36.95
CA ASN A 154 -1.89 -13.74 37.15
C ASN A 154 -2.43 -12.66 38.09
N GLU A 155 -1.70 -12.34 39.16
CA GLU A 155 -2.09 -11.30 40.12
C GLU A 155 -2.10 -9.89 39.50
N HIS A 156 -1.20 -9.64 38.54
CA HIS A 156 -0.99 -8.32 37.93
C HIS A 156 -1.57 -8.19 36.51
N ASP A 157 -2.29 -9.20 36.02
CA ASP A 157 -2.82 -9.27 34.65
C ASP A 157 -1.75 -8.96 33.57
N LEU A 158 -0.55 -9.53 33.74
CA LEU A 158 0.59 -9.37 32.82
C LEU A 158 0.84 -10.68 32.06
N PRO A 159 0.67 -10.71 30.73
CA PRO A 159 0.82 -11.94 29.97
C PRO A 159 2.22 -12.56 30.08
N VAL A 160 2.24 -13.87 30.33
CA VAL A 160 3.41 -14.74 30.18
C VAL A 160 3.14 -15.65 29.01
N LEU A 161 3.85 -15.42 27.92
CA LEU A 161 3.72 -16.15 26.68
C LEU A 161 4.86 -17.16 26.57
N SER A 162 4.67 -18.24 25.82
CA SER A 162 5.74 -19.17 25.48
C SER A 162 5.69 -19.60 24.04
N SER A 163 6.85 -19.84 23.43
CA SER A 163 7.00 -20.48 22.13
C SER A 163 8.08 -21.55 22.20
N SER A 164 7.91 -22.63 21.43
CA SER A 164 8.93 -23.66 21.24
C SER A 164 10.09 -23.18 20.36
N TYR A 165 9.89 -22.12 19.59
CA TYR A 165 10.92 -21.51 18.74
C TYR A 165 11.97 -20.76 19.56
N ASP A 166 13.19 -20.68 19.04
CA ASP A 166 14.27 -19.89 19.65
C ASP A 166 14.02 -18.38 19.54
N THR A 167 14.84 -17.61 20.25
CA THR A 167 14.74 -16.14 20.30
C THR A 167 14.86 -15.48 18.93
N PHE A 168 15.72 -16.00 18.04
CA PHE A 168 15.95 -15.40 16.72
C PHE A 168 14.72 -15.59 15.83
N LEU A 169 14.20 -16.82 15.76
CA LEU A 169 13.04 -17.14 14.95
C LEU A 169 11.80 -16.38 15.45
N VAL A 170 11.56 -16.36 16.76
CA VAL A 170 10.46 -15.58 17.36
C VAL A 170 10.58 -14.10 17.02
N ALA A 171 11.75 -13.51 17.23
CA ALA A 171 11.97 -12.09 16.94
C ALA A 171 11.76 -11.80 15.44
N ASN A 172 12.24 -12.68 14.55
CA ASN A 172 12.08 -12.52 13.11
C ASN A 172 10.61 -12.65 12.67
N ILE A 173 9.87 -13.63 13.20
CA ILE A 173 8.44 -13.81 12.90
C ILE A 173 7.64 -12.59 13.36
N ILE A 174 7.87 -12.10 14.59
CA ILE A 174 7.22 -10.89 15.11
C ILE A 174 7.57 -9.68 14.23
N ASN A 175 8.85 -9.51 13.88
CA ASN A 175 9.30 -8.41 13.03
C ASN A 175 8.64 -8.46 11.64
N LYS A 176 8.54 -9.65 11.03
CA LYS A 176 7.86 -9.86 9.75
C LYS A 176 6.35 -9.61 9.85
N ALA A 177 5.70 -9.99 10.96
CA ALA A 177 4.29 -9.73 11.17
C ALA A 177 3.99 -8.23 11.36
N LEU A 178 4.84 -7.52 12.12
CA LEU A 178 4.79 -6.06 12.24
C LEU A 178 4.97 -5.38 10.88
N PHE A 179 5.90 -5.88 10.06
CA PHE A 179 6.13 -5.38 8.70
C PHE A 179 4.90 -5.57 7.80
N ASN A 180 4.32 -6.77 7.76
CA ASN A 180 3.12 -7.05 6.96
C ASN A 180 1.92 -6.19 7.39
N GLN A 181 1.79 -5.90 8.70
CA GLN A 181 0.77 -4.98 9.19
C GLN A 181 1.04 -3.53 8.76
N LYS A 182 2.31 -3.08 8.75
CA LYS A 182 2.69 -1.76 8.23
C LYS A 182 2.40 -1.64 6.72
N ILE A 183 2.85 -2.60 5.91
CA ILE A 183 2.59 -2.60 4.44
C ILE A 183 1.09 -2.53 4.12
N ARG A 184 0.25 -3.32 4.79
CA ARG A 184 -1.21 -3.28 4.56
C ARG A 184 -1.83 -1.93 4.90
N LYS A 185 -1.21 -1.15 5.80
CA LYS A 185 -1.74 0.11 6.34
C LYS A 185 -1.12 1.35 5.66
N ASP A 186 0.08 1.23 5.11
CA ASP A 186 0.83 2.23 4.32
C ASP A 186 0.34 2.36 2.86
N ILE A 187 -0.79 1.74 2.50
CA ILE A 187 -1.49 2.12 1.27
C ILE A 187 -1.98 3.56 1.46
N LEU A 188 -1.13 4.50 1.04
CA LEU A 188 -1.46 5.91 0.87
C LEU A 188 -2.71 5.98 -0.01
N ILE A 189 -3.75 6.60 0.50
CA ILE A 189 -4.99 6.85 -0.23
C ILE A 189 -5.08 8.33 -0.57
N VAL A 190 -5.79 8.64 -1.65
CA VAL A 190 -5.86 9.98 -2.23
C VAL A 190 -6.32 11.02 -1.22
N GLN A 191 -7.31 10.71 -0.40
CA GLN A 191 -7.80 11.63 0.63
C GLN A 191 -6.73 12.12 1.62
N ASP A 192 -5.66 11.35 1.82
CA ASP A 192 -4.63 11.66 2.81
C ASP A 192 -3.61 12.68 2.26
N ILE A 193 -3.57 12.88 0.94
CA ILE A 193 -2.61 13.77 0.26
C ILE A 193 -3.24 14.74 -0.75
N MET A 194 -4.54 14.63 -1.03
CA MET A 194 -5.22 15.53 -1.95
C MET A 194 -5.21 16.95 -1.40
N THR A 195 -5.18 17.91 -2.31
CA THR A 195 -5.51 19.30 -1.97
C THR A 195 -7.03 19.43 -1.93
N PRO A 196 -7.64 19.78 -0.78
CA PRO A 196 -9.08 19.98 -0.67
C PRO A 196 -9.58 21.08 -1.60
N LEU A 197 -10.85 21.00 -2.01
CA LEU A 197 -11.45 22.02 -2.84
C LEU A 197 -11.57 23.37 -2.11
N ASP A 198 -11.31 24.45 -2.84
CA ASP A 198 -11.67 25.83 -2.52
C ASP A 198 -12.18 26.54 -3.78
N ASP A 199 -12.73 27.75 -3.64
CA ASP A 199 -13.30 28.49 -4.77
C ASP A 199 -12.23 28.93 -5.81
N LEU A 200 -10.94 28.82 -5.48
CA LEU A 200 -9.83 29.18 -6.35
C LEU A 200 -9.21 27.98 -7.07
N SER A 201 -9.65 26.75 -6.76
CA SER A 201 -9.12 25.51 -7.34
C SER A 201 -10.04 24.87 -8.39
N VAL A 202 -11.21 25.45 -8.67
CA VAL A 202 -12.18 24.97 -9.69
C VAL A 202 -12.77 26.10 -10.52
N LEU A 203 -13.28 25.77 -11.70
CA LEU A 203 -14.08 26.68 -12.54
C LEU A 203 -15.52 26.19 -12.64
N PHE A 204 -16.47 27.12 -12.73
CA PHE A 204 -17.84 26.77 -13.10
C PHE A 204 -17.99 26.71 -14.62
N ASP A 205 -18.84 25.82 -15.11
CA ASP A 205 -19.15 25.66 -16.54
C ASP A 205 -19.73 26.94 -17.19
N THR A 206 -20.41 27.77 -16.40
CA THR A 206 -20.95 29.08 -16.80
C THR A 206 -19.94 30.23 -16.80
N MET A 207 -18.70 30.01 -16.34
CA MET A 207 -17.65 31.05 -16.33
C MET A 207 -17.09 31.30 -17.74
N LYS A 208 -16.40 32.44 -17.88
CA LYS A 208 -15.73 32.84 -19.13
C LYS A 208 -14.24 32.54 -19.09
N ILE A 209 -13.60 32.55 -20.26
CA ILE A 209 -12.14 32.43 -20.40
C ILE A 209 -11.39 33.53 -19.63
N ALA A 210 -11.95 34.74 -19.53
CA ALA A 210 -11.40 35.81 -18.68
C ALA A 210 -11.27 35.40 -17.20
N ASP A 211 -12.25 34.64 -16.67
CA ASP A 211 -12.22 34.14 -15.29
C ASP A 211 -11.11 33.10 -15.10
N TYR A 212 -10.94 32.18 -16.06
CA TYR A 212 -9.79 31.26 -16.07
C TYR A 212 -8.46 32.03 -16.00
N LYS A 213 -8.28 33.06 -16.84
CA LYS A 213 -7.03 33.83 -16.86
C LYS A 213 -6.77 34.54 -15.55
N ARG A 214 -7.82 35.11 -14.93
CA ARG A 214 -7.74 35.74 -13.61
C ARG A 214 -7.32 34.72 -12.55
N MET A 215 -7.96 33.56 -12.51
CA MET A 215 -7.65 32.51 -11.53
C MET A 215 -6.24 31.95 -11.72
N ALA A 216 -5.84 31.68 -12.96
CA ALA A 216 -4.49 31.22 -13.29
C ALA A 216 -3.41 32.20 -12.85
N ASN A 217 -3.64 33.51 -13.02
CA ASN A 217 -2.71 34.55 -12.57
C ASN A 217 -2.66 34.68 -11.04
N GLN A 218 -3.78 34.43 -10.34
CA GLN A 218 -3.86 34.53 -8.89
C GLN A 218 -3.23 33.33 -8.17
N THR A 219 -3.45 32.12 -8.69
CA THR A 219 -3.01 30.87 -8.04
C THR A 219 -1.73 30.29 -8.62
N GLY A 220 -1.34 30.73 -9.83
CA GLY A 220 -0.26 30.11 -10.60
C GLY A 220 -0.65 28.75 -11.20
N HIS A 221 -1.91 28.31 -11.06
CA HIS A 221 -2.38 27.04 -11.61
C HIS A 221 -2.69 27.16 -13.10
N THR A 222 -2.36 26.10 -13.85
CA THR A 222 -2.58 26.03 -15.30
C THR A 222 -3.66 25.03 -15.69
N ARG A 223 -4.30 24.38 -14.70
CA ARG A 223 -5.28 23.32 -14.88
C ARG A 223 -6.34 23.42 -13.80
N PHE A 224 -7.60 23.43 -14.22
CA PHE A 224 -8.74 23.56 -13.32
C PHE A 224 -9.80 22.51 -13.67
N PRO A 225 -10.28 21.72 -12.70
CA PRO A 225 -11.52 20.98 -12.84
C PRO A 225 -12.66 21.94 -13.10
N VAL A 226 -13.55 21.59 -14.04
CA VAL A 226 -14.78 22.32 -14.31
C VAL A 226 -15.94 21.60 -13.63
N VAL A 227 -16.71 22.35 -12.85
CA VAL A 227 -17.87 21.87 -12.11
C VAL A 227 -19.12 22.63 -12.52
N ASN A 228 -20.29 22.03 -12.33
CA ASN A 228 -21.56 22.75 -12.42
C ASN A 228 -21.92 23.42 -11.08
N GLU A 229 -23.06 24.12 -11.03
CA GLU A 229 -23.58 24.78 -9.80
C GLU A 229 -23.71 23.84 -8.59
N SER A 230 -23.85 22.53 -8.80
CA SER A 230 -23.92 21.52 -7.73
C SER A 230 -22.55 20.95 -7.32
N TYR A 231 -21.44 21.54 -7.79
CA TYR A 231 -20.06 21.08 -7.62
C TYR A 231 -19.80 19.68 -8.21
N LYS A 232 -20.60 19.24 -9.18
CA LYS A 232 -20.34 17.98 -9.88
C LYS A 232 -19.33 18.21 -11.00
N LEU A 233 -18.35 17.31 -11.11
CA LEU A 233 -17.34 17.35 -12.16
C LEU A 233 -17.99 17.15 -13.54
N VAL A 234 -17.82 18.13 -14.43
CA VAL A 234 -18.35 18.12 -15.81
C VAL A 234 -17.25 18.22 -16.87
N GLY A 235 -16.09 18.75 -16.51
CA GLY A 235 -14.97 18.93 -17.44
C GLY A 235 -13.64 19.17 -16.75
N ILE A 236 -12.60 19.36 -17.55
CA ILE A 236 -11.33 19.93 -17.14
C ILE A 236 -10.86 20.93 -18.19
N VAL A 237 -10.20 21.98 -17.75
CA VAL A 237 -9.60 23.00 -18.62
C VAL A 237 -8.12 23.11 -18.28
N THR A 238 -7.29 23.17 -19.31
CA THR A 238 -5.85 23.41 -19.17
C THR A 238 -5.44 24.62 -20.00
N SER A 239 -4.18 25.05 -19.84
CA SER A 239 -3.60 26.12 -20.67
C SER A 239 -3.61 25.81 -22.17
N ARG A 240 -3.73 24.52 -22.56
CA ARG A 240 -3.79 24.12 -23.98
C ARG A 240 -5.09 24.56 -24.65
N GLU A 241 -6.21 24.45 -23.95
CA GLU A 241 -7.52 24.84 -24.48
C GLU A 241 -7.70 26.36 -24.59
N MET A 242 -6.80 27.15 -23.99
CA MET A 242 -6.81 28.62 -24.10
C MET A 242 -6.24 29.15 -25.42
N ILE A 243 -5.64 28.28 -26.24
CA ILE A 243 -5.02 28.68 -27.50
C ILE A 243 -6.14 28.98 -28.50
N ASN A 244 -6.12 30.18 -29.09
CA ASN A 244 -7.12 30.68 -30.05
C ASN A 244 -8.54 30.91 -29.50
N THR A 245 -8.71 31.06 -28.19
CA THR A 245 -9.99 31.44 -27.57
C THR A 245 -10.08 32.94 -27.27
N LYS A 246 -11.30 33.50 -27.29
CA LYS A 246 -11.58 34.88 -26.88
C LYS A 246 -11.95 34.95 -25.40
N ASP A 247 -11.72 36.08 -24.77
CA ASP A 247 -11.99 36.29 -23.34
C ASP A 247 -13.46 36.10 -22.96
N ASP A 248 -14.37 36.36 -23.90
CA ASP A 248 -15.82 36.20 -23.72
C ASP A 248 -16.36 34.80 -24.00
N ASP A 249 -15.52 33.87 -24.49
CA ASP A 249 -15.95 32.49 -24.72
C ASP A 249 -16.26 31.81 -23.37
N GLU A 250 -17.27 30.94 -23.37
CA GLU A 250 -17.70 30.19 -22.17
C GLU A 250 -16.84 28.94 -21.97
N ILE A 251 -16.55 28.62 -20.72
CA ILE A 251 -15.77 27.45 -20.32
C ILE A 251 -16.40 26.14 -20.82
N ASP A 252 -17.73 25.99 -20.77
CA ASP A 252 -18.43 24.79 -21.27
C ASP A 252 -18.15 24.48 -22.75
N LYS A 253 -17.86 25.49 -23.57
CA LYS A 253 -17.57 25.31 -25.01
C LYS A 253 -16.14 24.85 -25.29
N VAL A 254 -15.24 25.09 -24.35
CA VAL A 254 -13.79 24.92 -24.52
C VAL A 254 -13.26 23.75 -23.71
N MET A 255 -13.91 23.40 -22.60
CA MET A 255 -13.46 22.34 -21.70
C MET A 255 -13.39 20.96 -22.36
N THR A 256 -12.40 20.18 -21.92
CA THR A 256 -12.37 18.75 -22.20
C THR A 256 -13.44 18.05 -21.36
N ARG A 257 -14.46 17.50 -22.03
CA ARG A 257 -15.56 16.77 -21.38
C ARG A 257 -15.12 15.37 -20.95
N ASN A 258 -15.75 14.84 -19.92
CA ASN A 258 -15.46 13.52 -19.33
C ASN A 258 -13.99 13.36 -18.88
N PRO A 259 -13.49 14.24 -17.99
CA PRO A 259 -12.12 14.14 -17.50
C PRO A 259 -11.91 12.85 -16.72
N ILE A 260 -10.68 12.35 -16.74
CA ILE A 260 -10.26 11.26 -15.88
C ILE A 260 -10.22 11.77 -14.44
N TYR A 261 -10.85 11.04 -13.53
CA TYR A 261 -10.98 11.38 -12.11
C TYR A 261 -10.76 10.16 -11.23
N VAL A 262 -10.47 10.40 -9.94
CA VAL A 262 -10.29 9.33 -8.94
C VAL A 262 -11.23 9.52 -7.76
N ASN A 263 -11.46 8.46 -6.99
CA ASN A 263 -12.21 8.56 -5.74
C ASN A 263 -11.26 8.93 -4.60
N ALA A 264 -11.77 9.62 -3.57
CA ALA A 264 -11.01 9.92 -2.35
C ALA A 264 -10.38 8.67 -1.69
N MET A 265 -11.01 7.50 -1.81
CA MET A 265 -10.51 6.23 -1.28
C MET A 265 -9.57 5.46 -2.24
N SER A 266 -9.32 5.97 -3.44
CA SER A 266 -8.35 5.38 -4.38
C SER A 266 -6.94 5.40 -3.79
N THR A 267 -6.08 4.48 -4.22
CA THR A 267 -4.69 4.45 -3.74
C THR A 267 -3.85 5.49 -4.49
N VAL A 268 -2.89 6.11 -3.81
CA VAL A 268 -1.93 7.03 -4.41
C VAL A 268 -1.10 6.32 -5.49
N ALA A 269 -0.77 5.05 -5.30
CA ALA A 269 -0.10 4.23 -6.32
C ALA A 269 -0.95 4.08 -7.61
N SER A 270 -2.27 3.84 -7.49
CA SER A 270 -3.16 3.79 -8.65
C SER A 270 -3.27 5.15 -9.35
N CYS A 271 -3.21 6.24 -8.59
CA CYS A 271 -3.21 7.59 -9.14
C CYS A 271 -1.89 7.90 -9.84
N ALA A 272 -0.76 7.51 -9.27
CA ALA A 272 0.55 7.61 -9.90
C ALA A 272 0.58 6.87 -11.24
N HIS A 273 0.10 5.62 -11.23
CA HIS A 273 -0.04 4.83 -12.45
C HIS A 273 -0.91 5.52 -13.50
N MET A 274 -2.09 6.03 -13.10
CA MET A 274 -2.99 6.76 -14.00
C MET A 274 -2.37 8.05 -14.54
N MET A 275 -1.68 8.82 -13.70
CA MET A 275 -0.99 10.07 -14.11
C MET A 275 0.15 9.82 -15.09
N ILE A 276 0.86 8.69 -14.94
CA ILE A 276 1.93 8.29 -15.85
C ILE A 276 1.34 7.78 -17.17
N TRP A 277 0.39 6.84 -17.08
CA TRP A 277 -0.21 6.17 -18.23
C TRP A 277 -0.93 7.14 -19.17
N GLU A 278 -1.69 8.08 -18.60
CA GLU A 278 -2.50 9.03 -19.35
C GLU A 278 -1.78 10.37 -19.58
N GLY A 279 -0.55 10.52 -19.07
CA GLY A 279 0.21 11.77 -19.14
C GLY A 279 -0.43 12.93 -18.37
N ILE A 280 -1.27 12.64 -17.36
CA ILE A 280 -2.06 13.64 -16.62
C ILE A 280 -1.25 14.20 -15.44
N GLU A 281 -1.25 15.53 -15.29
CA GLU A 281 -0.55 16.22 -14.20
C GLU A 281 -1.44 16.55 -13.00
N LEU A 282 -2.75 16.62 -13.21
CA LEU A 282 -3.74 16.94 -12.20
C LEU A 282 -4.98 16.09 -12.42
N ILE A 283 -5.37 15.35 -11.39
CA ILE A 283 -6.58 14.52 -11.42
C ILE A 283 -7.59 15.12 -10.43
N PRO A 284 -8.82 15.42 -10.85
CA PRO A 284 -9.91 15.75 -9.95
C PRO A 284 -10.25 14.56 -9.04
N VAL A 285 -10.41 14.84 -7.75
CA VAL A 285 -10.86 13.86 -6.76
C VAL A 285 -12.35 14.06 -6.53
N VAL A 286 -13.13 13.00 -6.70
CA VAL A 286 -14.57 13.04 -6.51
C VAL A 286 -15.02 12.11 -5.38
N SER A 287 -16.11 12.48 -4.73
CA SER A 287 -16.84 11.60 -3.82
C SER A 287 -17.59 10.51 -4.59
N SER A 288 -18.26 9.60 -3.85
CA SER A 288 -19.16 8.59 -4.43
C SER A 288 -20.32 9.19 -5.25
N ASN A 289 -20.69 10.45 -5.03
CA ASN A 289 -21.80 11.13 -5.73
C ASN A 289 -21.33 12.05 -6.88
N LYS A 290 -20.09 11.88 -7.36
CA LYS A 290 -19.45 12.71 -8.40
C LYS A 290 -19.28 14.18 -8.05
N LYS A 291 -19.46 14.59 -6.79
CA LYS A 291 -19.04 15.93 -6.35
C LYS A 291 -17.53 15.97 -6.28
N THR A 292 -16.92 17.02 -6.83
CA THR A 292 -15.49 17.27 -6.70
C THR A 292 -15.19 17.65 -5.26
N VAL A 293 -14.29 16.94 -4.61
CA VAL A 293 -13.90 17.15 -3.20
C VAL A 293 -12.46 17.66 -3.07
N GLY A 294 -11.68 17.60 -4.14
CA GLY A 294 -10.33 18.11 -4.19
C GLY A 294 -9.65 17.80 -5.51
N VAL A 295 -8.34 18.03 -5.54
CA VAL A 295 -7.47 17.69 -6.66
C VAL A 295 -6.22 17.02 -6.14
N ILE A 296 -5.61 16.18 -6.96
CA ILE A 296 -4.32 15.58 -6.68
C ILE A 296 -3.38 15.88 -7.86
N ASN A 297 -2.22 16.45 -7.55
CA ASN A 297 -1.21 16.77 -8.55
C ASN A 297 -0.07 15.74 -8.53
N ARG A 298 0.67 15.67 -9.65
CA ARG A 298 1.76 14.71 -9.82
C ARG A 298 2.89 14.89 -8.78
N GLN A 299 3.19 16.13 -8.37
CA GLN A 299 4.26 16.42 -7.43
C GLN A 299 3.95 15.85 -6.03
N ASP A 300 2.73 16.03 -5.55
CA ASP A 300 2.27 15.53 -4.25
C ASP A 300 2.28 14.00 -4.22
N VAL A 301 1.85 13.37 -5.33
CA VAL A 301 1.92 11.91 -5.50
C VAL A 301 3.37 11.42 -5.39
N LEU A 302 4.28 11.99 -6.18
CA LEU A 302 5.68 11.56 -6.21
C LEU A 302 6.40 11.81 -4.88
N LYS A 303 6.19 12.99 -4.27
CA LYS A 303 6.74 13.34 -2.96
C LYS A 303 6.27 12.37 -1.88
N SER A 304 4.98 12.03 -1.89
CA SER A 304 4.40 11.09 -0.92
C SER A 304 4.95 9.67 -1.10
N MET A 305 5.21 9.24 -2.34
CA MET A 305 5.84 7.94 -2.62
C MET A 305 7.33 7.89 -2.20
N GLN A 306 8.09 8.98 -2.37
CA GLN A 306 9.51 9.03 -2.00
C GLN A 306 9.77 8.99 -0.48
N LEU A 307 8.85 9.53 0.33
CA LEU A 307 9.00 9.54 1.80
C LEU A 307 8.93 8.13 2.41
N LEU A 308 8.27 7.18 1.74
CA LEU A 308 8.20 5.77 2.18
C LEU A 308 9.52 5.00 1.97
N GLY A 309 10.37 5.42 1.02
CA GLY A 309 11.59 4.68 0.62
C GLY A 309 12.83 4.88 1.49
N ARG A 310 12.77 5.62 2.61
CA ARG A 310 13.96 6.03 3.39
C ARG A 310 14.38 5.09 4.55
N GLN A 311 13.91 3.85 4.61
CA GLN A 311 14.41 2.86 5.60
C GLN A 311 15.41 1.86 4.96
N PRO A 312 16.70 1.85 5.38
CA PRO A 312 17.79 1.19 4.65
C PRO A 312 17.76 -0.34 4.51
N GLN A 313 16.83 -1.07 5.15
CA GLN A 313 16.75 -2.54 5.06
C GLN A 313 15.30 -3.08 4.99
N MET A 314 14.30 -2.20 4.88
CA MET A 314 12.89 -2.59 5.07
C MET A 314 12.04 -2.03 3.94
N GLY A 315 11.97 -2.75 2.81
CA GLY A 315 11.17 -2.34 1.65
C GLY A 315 11.55 -2.93 0.29
N GLU A 316 12.54 -3.82 0.21
CA GLU A 316 12.95 -4.40 -1.08
C GLU A 316 11.86 -5.29 -1.68
N THR A 317 11.47 -4.99 -2.91
CA THR A 317 10.60 -5.83 -3.73
C THR A 317 11.32 -7.11 -4.15
N ILE A 318 10.56 -8.09 -4.65
CA ILE A 318 11.15 -9.32 -5.20
C ILE A 318 12.12 -8.97 -6.34
N ASN A 319 11.77 -8.00 -7.18
CA ASN A 319 12.64 -7.52 -8.25
C ASN A 319 13.94 -6.91 -7.71
N ASP A 320 13.88 -6.09 -6.66
CA ASP A 320 15.09 -5.52 -6.03
C ASP A 320 16.03 -6.60 -5.49
N GLN A 321 15.46 -7.69 -4.96
CA GLN A 321 16.26 -8.83 -4.48
C GLN A 321 16.88 -9.61 -5.64
N ILE A 322 16.17 -9.77 -6.75
CA ILE A 322 16.70 -10.45 -7.96
C ILE A 322 17.79 -9.60 -8.62
N ALA A 323 17.60 -8.28 -8.71
CA ALA A 323 18.53 -7.34 -9.33
C ALA A 323 19.94 -7.42 -8.73
N LYS A 324 20.08 -7.75 -7.44
CA LYS A 324 21.38 -7.93 -6.77
C LYS A 324 22.25 -9.04 -7.37
N TYR A 325 21.63 -10.01 -8.04
CA TYR A 325 22.33 -11.12 -8.71
C TYR A 325 22.61 -10.83 -10.18
N ILE A 326 22.22 -9.65 -10.68
CA ILE A 326 22.44 -9.23 -12.05
C ILE A 326 23.61 -8.26 -12.08
N THR A 327 24.68 -8.66 -12.76
CA THR A 327 25.81 -7.77 -13.05
C THR A 327 25.61 -7.17 -14.43
N MET A 328 25.53 -5.85 -14.49
CA MET A 328 25.36 -5.09 -15.72
C MET A 328 26.57 -4.18 -15.91
N ASN A 329 27.33 -4.39 -16.97
CA ASN A 329 28.52 -3.61 -17.28
C ASN A 329 28.60 -3.32 -18.78
N GLN A 330 29.73 -2.81 -19.25
CA GLN A 330 29.95 -2.56 -20.69
C GLN A 330 30.18 -3.85 -21.47
N ASP A 331 30.65 -4.91 -20.80
CA ASP A 331 30.97 -6.21 -21.41
C ASP A 331 29.72 -7.11 -21.57
N GLY A 332 28.60 -6.76 -20.92
CA GLY A 332 27.32 -7.40 -21.09
C GLY A 332 26.48 -7.43 -19.81
N ILE A 333 25.48 -8.31 -19.81
CA ILE A 333 24.61 -8.56 -18.66
C ILE A 333 24.75 -10.02 -18.29
N THR A 334 25.17 -10.28 -17.05
CA THR A 334 25.33 -11.63 -16.51
C THR A 334 24.53 -11.78 -15.22
N VAL A 335 23.99 -12.98 -14.99
CA VAL A 335 23.21 -13.32 -13.81
C VAL A 335 23.83 -14.53 -13.14
N GLU A 336 24.10 -14.43 -11.85
CA GLU A 336 24.51 -15.55 -11.02
C GLU A 336 23.29 -16.29 -10.49
N VAL A 337 23.19 -17.60 -10.79
CA VAL A 337 22.04 -18.40 -10.36
C VAL A 337 22.18 -18.81 -8.89
N SER A 338 21.65 -17.95 -8.03
CA SER A 338 21.52 -18.13 -6.58
C SER A 338 20.30 -18.99 -6.20
N PRO A 339 20.29 -19.64 -5.01
CA PRO A 339 19.11 -20.31 -4.44
C PRO A 339 17.83 -19.46 -4.41
N LEU A 340 17.91 -18.13 -4.43
CA LEU A 340 16.73 -17.27 -4.47
C LEU A 340 16.00 -17.31 -5.84
N LEU A 341 16.72 -17.62 -6.92
CA LEU A 341 16.20 -17.58 -8.29
C LEU A 341 15.57 -18.90 -8.74
N ILE A 342 15.75 -19.97 -7.98
CA ILE A 342 15.33 -21.33 -8.37
C ILE A 342 13.89 -21.67 -7.96
N ASN A 343 13.31 -22.65 -8.65
CA ASN A 343 12.06 -23.31 -8.31
C ASN A 343 12.32 -24.57 -7.45
N HIS A 344 11.25 -25.27 -7.06
CA HIS A 344 11.33 -26.50 -6.26
C HIS A 344 11.96 -27.71 -6.98
N TYR A 345 12.24 -27.60 -8.29
CA TYR A 345 12.98 -28.59 -9.06
C TYR A 345 14.48 -28.26 -9.18
N GLY A 346 14.99 -27.25 -8.47
CA GLY A 346 16.41 -26.88 -8.50
C GLY A 346 16.86 -26.18 -9.78
N THR A 347 15.91 -25.63 -10.55
CA THR A 347 16.18 -24.90 -11.80
C THR A 347 15.64 -23.48 -11.71
N VAL A 348 16.18 -22.55 -12.50
CA VAL A 348 15.73 -21.14 -12.51
C VAL A 348 14.22 -21.06 -12.70
N SER A 349 13.56 -20.30 -11.81
CA SER A 349 12.13 -20.11 -11.83
C SER A 349 11.70 -19.25 -13.04
N LYS A 350 10.50 -19.51 -13.57
CA LYS A 350 9.94 -18.72 -14.67
C LYS A 350 9.81 -17.24 -14.33
N ALA A 351 9.55 -16.91 -13.05
CA ALA A 351 9.48 -15.54 -12.55
C ALA A 351 10.86 -14.84 -12.57
N ALA A 352 11.93 -15.57 -12.20
CA ALA A 352 13.28 -15.03 -12.28
C ALA A 352 13.66 -14.64 -13.72
N PHE A 353 13.31 -15.46 -14.72
CA PHE A 353 13.51 -15.10 -16.13
C PHE A 353 12.80 -13.78 -16.51
N VAL A 354 11.56 -13.58 -16.06
CA VAL A 354 10.82 -12.35 -16.35
C VAL A 354 11.50 -11.15 -15.69
N SER A 355 11.85 -11.25 -14.40
CA SER A 355 12.53 -10.16 -13.69
C SER A 355 13.89 -9.81 -14.31
N ILE A 356 14.68 -10.81 -14.74
CA ILE A 356 15.94 -10.57 -15.47
C ILE A 356 15.70 -9.78 -16.77
N ILE A 357 14.63 -10.09 -17.50
CA ILE A 357 14.25 -9.35 -18.73
C ILE A 357 13.87 -7.91 -18.39
N GLU A 358 13.04 -7.71 -17.37
CA GLU A 358 12.60 -6.38 -16.94
C GLU A 358 13.79 -5.49 -16.56
N GLU A 359 14.69 -6.01 -15.71
CA GLU A 359 15.89 -5.30 -15.28
C GLU A 359 16.83 -5.01 -16.46
N THR A 360 17.02 -5.98 -17.36
CA THR A 360 17.83 -5.83 -18.59
C THR A 360 17.30 -4.69 -19.46
N ILE A 361 15.99 -4.66 -19.71
CA ILE A 361 15.35 -3.63 -20.52
C ILE A 361 15.48 -2.27 -19.83
N GLN A 362 15.23 -2.23 -18.53
CA GLN A 362 15.32 -1.01 -17.75
C GLN A 362 16.74 -0.41 -17.78
N TYR A 363 17.78 -1.24 -17.77
CA TYR A 363 19.18 -0.81 -17.88
C TYR A 363 19.57 -0.39 -19.29
N GLU A 364 19.30 -1.22 -20.30
CA GLU A 364 19.73 -0.93 -21.68
C GLU A 364 19.00 0.29 -22.25
N MET A 365 17.70 0.40 -22.01
CA MET A 365 16.91 1.52 -22.55
C MET A 365 17.28 2.86 -21.93
N ARG A 366 17.76 2.89 -20.67
CA ARG A 366 18.30 4.10 -20.04
C ARG A 366 19.49 4.69 -20.80
N LYS A 367 20.24 3.88 -21.55
CA LYS A 367 21.36 4.35 -22.39
C LYS A 367 20.86 5.07 -23.65
N PHE A 368 19.67 4.73 -24.15
CA PHE A 368 19.09 5.32 -25.36
C PHE A 368 18.29 6.60 -25.06
N LYS A 369 17.50 6.59 -23.98
CA LYS A 369 16.79 7.77 -23.46
C LYS A 369 16.86 7.77 -21.94
N LYS A 370 17.07 8.95 -21.33
CA LYS A 370 16.91 9.16 -19.88
C LYS A 370 15.43 9.15 -19.50
N GLY A 371 14.76 8.03 -19.75
CA GLY A 371 13.32 7.88 -19.64
C GLY A 371 12.99 6.60 -18.90
N ASN A 372 11.86 6.59 -18.19
CA ASN A 372 11.31 5.34 -17.69
C ASN A 372 10.84 4.49 -18.87
N VAL A 373 10.96 3.17 -18.74
CA VAL A 373 10.48 2.21 -19.73
C VAL A 373 9.47 1.28 -19.07
N MET A 374 8.33 1.10 -19.72
CA MET A 374 7.27 0.23 -19.25
C MET A 374 7.02 -0.86 -20.28
N ILE A 375 7.02 -2.11 -19.84
CA ILE A 375 6.76 -3.26 -20.70
C ILE A 375 5.25 -3.42 -20.85
N GLU A 376 4.75 -3.29 -22.08
CA GLU A 376 3.33 -3.49 -22.40
C GLU A 376 3.03 -4.94 -22.74
N ASN A 377 3.96 -5.59 -23.45
CA ASN A 377 3.81 -6.96 -23.88
C ASN A 377 5.14 -7.70 -23.71
N LEU A 378 5.08 -8.88 -23.11
CA LEU A 378 6.20 -9.79 -23.00
C LEU A 378 5.74 -11.17 -23.44
N ASN A 379 6.35 -11.69 -24.50
CA ASN A 379 6.19 -13.07 -24.95
C ASN A 379 7.52 -13.79 -24.76
N ILE A 380 7.55 -14.80 -23.91
CA ILE A 380 8.75 -15.57 -23.60
C ILE A 380 8.57 -17.04 -23.97
N VAL A 381 9.57 -17.56 -24.67
CA VAL A 381 9.72 -18.99 -24.95
C VAL A 381 10.86 -19.53 -24.08
N TYR A 382 10.52 -20.46 -23.19
CA TYR A 382 11.47 -21.21 -22.39
C TYR A 382 11.94 -22.42 -23.19
N ILE A 383 13.24 -22.53 -23.44
CA ILE A 383 13.83 -23.56 -24.32
C ILE A 383 14.47 -24.67 -23.49
N LYS A 384 15.31 -24.31 -22.51
CA LYS A 384 16.04 -25.25 -21.64
C LYS A 384 16.01 -24.77 -20.19
N THR A 385 16.10 -25.71 -19.27
CA THR A 385 16.23 -25.42 -17.84
C THR A 385 17.66 -25.03 -17.48
N VAL A 386 17.80 -24.13 -16.51
CA VAL A 386 19.09 -23.67 -16.00
C VAL A 386 19.24 -24.14 -14.55
N PRO A 387 20.25 -24.96 -14.20
CA PRO A 387 20.45 -25.43 -12.83
C PRO A 387 21.04 -24.36 -11.93
N ILE A 388 20.99 -24.57 -10.61
CA ILE A 388 21.69 -23.76 -9.61
C ILE A 388 23.21 -23.72 -9.86
N GLU A 389 23.89 -22.69 -9.37
CA GLU A 389 25.36 -22.51 -9.48
C GLU A 389 25.86 -22.38 -10.93
N SER A 390 24.98 -21.94 -11.84
CA SER A 390 25.33 -21.60 -13.20
C SER A 390 25.26 -20.08 -13.42
N HIS A 391 25.64 -19.64 -14.62
CA HIS A 391 25.54 -18.25 -15.03
C HIS A 391 24.66 -18.13 -16.27
N ILE A 392 23.81 -17.10 -16.27
CA ILE A 392 23.04 -16.70 -17.46
C ILE A 392 23.69 -15.46 -18.05
N THR A 393 23.98 -15.50 -19.34
CA THR A 393 24.36 -14.32 -20.12
C THR A 393 23.12 -13.83 -20.87
N VAL A 394 22.82 -12.55 -20.74
CA VAL A 394 21.68 -11.90 -21.39
C VAL A 394 22.16 -11.07 -22.56
N ARG A 395 21.53 -11.25 -23.72
CA ARG A 395 21.79 -10.49 -24.94
C ARG A 395 20.54 -9.69 -25.28
N PHE A 396 20.73 -8.40 -25.42
CA PHE A 396 19.69 -7.44 -25.76
C PHE A 396 19.80 -7.03 -27.23
N GLY A 397 18.68 -7.03 -27.94
CA GLY A 397 18.59 -6.62 -29.34
C GLY A 397 17.38 -5.72 -29.57
N ILE A 398 17.58 -4.64 -30.30
CA ILE A 398 16.49 -3.76 -30.72
C ILE A 398 16.02 -4.19 -32.11
N LEU A 399 14.72 -4.46 -32.25
CA LEU A 399 14.11 -4.80 -33.53
C LEU A 399 13.54 -3.56 -34.23
N ASP A 400 12.90 -2.67 -33.46
CA ASP A 400 12.24 -1.48 -33.98
C ASP A 400 12.12 -0.43 -32.86
N VAL A 401 12.34 0.84 -33.16
CA VAL A 401 12.25 1.94 -32.19
C VAL A 401 11.53 3.12 -32.82
N GLY A 402 10.38 3.44 -32.25
CA GLY A 402 9.65 4.66 -32.53
C GLY A 402 9.92 5.75 -31.49
N ARG A 403 9.15 6.84 -31.58
CA ARG A 403 9.27 7.98 -30.66
C ARG A 403 8.97 7.60 -29.20
N ASN A 404 7.94 6.78 -29.00
CA ASN A 404 7.38 6.43 -27.69
C ASN A 404 7.31 4.91 -27.45
N PHE A 405 7.79 4.08 -28.38
CA PHE A 405 7.75 2.62 -28.23
C PHE A 405 9.04 1.99 -28.75
N ALA A 406 9.39 0.82 -28.21
CA ALA A 406 10.46 -0.02 -28.71
C ALA A 406 10.03 -1.49 -28.72
N LYS A 407 10.36 -2.19 -29.80
CA LYS A 407 10.26 -3.65 -29.91
C LYS A 407 11.65 -4.23 -29.73
N ILE A 408 11.77 -5.12 -28.77
CA ILE A 408 13.03 -5.61 -28.24
C ILE A 408 13.00 -7.13 -28.26
N GLU A 409 14.14 -7.73 -28.56
CA GLU A 409 14.41 -9.13 -28.32
C GLU A 409 15.41 -9.27 -27.17
N VAL A 410 15.10 -10.13 -26.20
CA VAL A 410 16.01 -10.50 -25.11
C VAL A 410 16.27 -12.00 -25.18
N ASN A 411 17.53 -12.36 -25.41
CA ASN A 411 17.98 -13.73 -25.51
C ASN A 411 18.82 -14.09 -24.30
N MET A 412 18.49 -15.20 -23.63
CA MET A 412 19.21 -15.67 -22.46
C MET A 412 19.93 -16.98 -22.80
N HIS A 413 21.21 -17.04 -22.43
CA HIS A 413 22.08 -18.18 -22.66
C HIS A 413 22.67 -18.66 -21.34
N SER A 414 22.77 -19.98 -21.17
CA SER A 414 23.58 -20.59 -20.13
C SER A 414 24.73 -21.30 -20.82
N GLN A 415 25.97 -20.91 -20.51
CA GLN A 415 27.14 -21.33 -21.27
C GLN A 415 26.95 -20.98 -22.77
N ASN A 416 26.93 -21.96 -23.67
CA ASN A 416 26.70 -21.75 -25.12
C ASN A 416 25.25 -22.03 -25.55
N ASP A 417 24.41 -22.55 -24.67
CA ASP A 417 23.05 -22.96 -25.01
C ASP A 417 22.07 -21.82 -24.83
N LYS A 418 21.21 -21.59 -25.82
CA LYS A 418 20.06 -20.68 -25.67
C LYS A 418 19.02 -21.33 -24.76
N VAL A 419 18.71 -20.68 -23.65
CA VAL A 419 17.81 -21.22 -22.61
C VAL A 419 16.44 -20.55 -22.63
N ALA A 420 16.37 -19.29 -23.05
CA ALA A 420 15.12 -18.58 -23.25
C ALA A 420 15.26 -17.47 -24.30
N SER A 421 14.13 -17.12 -24.91
CA SER A 421 14.00 -16.03 -25.89
C SER A 421 12.75 -15.24 -25.55
N ALA A 422 12.85 -13.92 -25.44
CA ALA A 422 11.70 -13.07 -25.21
C ALA A 422 11.59 -11.98 -26.27
N LEU A 423 10.37 -11.78 -26.76
CA LEU A 423 9.99 -10.62 -27.55
C LEU A 423 9.20 -9.69 -26.65
N VAL A 424 9.63 -8.43 -26.60
CA VAL A 424 9.10 -7.44 -25.69
C VAL A 424 8.71 -6.19 -26.45
N ILE A 425 7.52 -5.68 -26.17
CA ILE A 425 7.09 -4.36 -26.61
C ILE A 425 7.05 -3.49 -25.36
N CYS A 426 7.78 -2.39 -25.39
CA CYS A 426 7.82 -1.43 -24.30
C CYS A 426 7.52 -0.03 -24.79
N GLN A 427 6.90 0.75 -23.91
CA GLN A 427 6.66 2.17 -24.07
C GLN A 427 7.80 2.94 -23.40
N MET A 428 8.32 3.95 -24.09
CA MET A 428 9.34 4.85 -23.58
C MET A 428 8.71 6.20 -23.24
N PHE A 429 9.02 6.72 -22.05
CA PHE A 429 8.59 8.05 -21.62
C PHE A 429 9.76 9.01 -21.68
N ASP A 430 9.52 10.25 -22.14
CA ASP A 430 10.53 11.31 -22.00
C ASP A 430 10.52 11.80 -20.54
N GLU A 431 11.70 11.99 -19.94
CA GLU A 431 11.83 12.82 -18.74
C GLU A 431 11.38 14.24 -19.11
N VAL A 432 10.30 14.73 -18.49
CA VAL A 432 9.83 16.12 -18.59
C VAL A 432 10.60 16.98 -17.61
#